data_AF-A0A521WEG3-F1
#
_entry.id   AF-A0A521WEG3-F1
#
_cell.length_a   1.000
_cell.length_b   1.000
_cell.length_c   1.000
_cell.angle_alpha   90.00
_cell.angle_beta   90.00
_cell.angle_gamma   90.00
#
_symmetry.space_group_name_H-M   'P 1'
#
loop_
_entity.id
_entity.type
_entity.pdbx_description
1 polymer ?
#
loop_
_entity_poly.entity_id
_entity_poly.type
_entity_poly.pdbx_seq_one_letter_code
_entity_poly.pdbx_strand_id
1 'polypeptide(L)'
;MNTIRPAALAPYGWSLALHALLAGALFASFVLPSRDLPPAVPPVPIAATIVDQAILQAAASLRAEKRRRADTQRRQTEAAARRQEAALAAKRAVAEREVTAKAQARRKAELAAQRRAEEQARVRAAEESRRAASEARLRGEREAELRARLAAEEQQTGAAASGLKAEYVAAIQAHVERRWFRPPGIRPGTNCTVHVLQIPGGEVVG
;
A
#
# COMPACT_ATOMS: atom_id res chain seq x y z
N MET A 1 10.71 75.26 -19.33
CA MET A 1 11.83 76.19 -19.54
C MET A 1 11.69 77.25 -18.45
N ASN A 2 12.63 77.59 -17.58
CA ASN A 2 14.08 77.54 -17.64
C ASN A 2 14.67 77.48 -16.22
N THR A 3 15.81 76.81 -16.07
CA THR A 3 16.60 76.58 -14.85
C THR A 3 17.42 77.79 -14.41
N ILE A 4 17.61 78.00 -13.10
CA ILE A 4 18.75 78.74 -12.54
C ILE A 4 19.25 78.02 -11.27
N ARG A 5 20.51 77.55 -11.28
CA ARG A 5 21.32 77.11 -10.10
C ARG A 5 22.15 78.30 -9.59
N PRO A 6 22.41 78.42 -8.28
CA PRO A 6 23.79 78.26 -7.77
C PRO A 6 23.82 77.73 -6.30
N ALA A 7 24.92 77.38 -5.63
CA ALA A 7 26.35 77.35 -5.93
C ALA A 7 27.01 76.24 -5.08
N ALA A 8 28.00 75.59 -5.67
CA ALA A 8 28.79 74.50 -5.11
C ALA A 8 29.92 75.02 -4.19
N LEU A 9 29.70 75.00 -2.87
CA LEU A 9 30.75 75.29 -1.88
C LEU A 9 31.04 74.14 -0.91
N ALA A 10 30.43 72.96 -1.11
CA ALA A 10 30.69 71.77 -0.31
C ALA A 10 32.11 71.14 -0.47
N PRO A 11 32.81 71.19 -1.63
CA PRO A 11 34.09 70.50 -1.76
C PRO A 11 35.30 71.28 -1.21
N TYR A 12 35.23 72.62 -1.13
CA TYR A 12 36.37 73.44 -0.69
C TYR A 12 36.58 73.47 0.83
N GLY A 13 35.51 73.27 1.62
CA GLY A 13 35.62 73.22 3.08
C GLY A 13 36.44 72.03 3.60
N TRP A 14 36.29 70.86 2.96
CA TRP A 14 37.08 69.67 3.28
C TRP A 14 38.56 69.83 2.95
N SER A 15 38.87 70.52 1.84
CA SER A 15 40.25 70.82 1.47
C SER A 15 40.91 71.72 2.52
N LEU A 16 40.25 72.79 2.95
CA LEU A 16 40.81 73.70 3.96
C LEU A 16 40.99 73.01 5.33
N ALA A 17 40.05 72.15 5.73
CA ALA A 17 40.16 71.35 6.94
C ALA A 17 41.33 70.36 6.88
N LEU A 18 41.52 69.68 5.74
CA LEU A 18 42.65 68.76 5.55
C LEU A 18 44.00 69.49 5.64
N HIS A 19 44.11 70.67 5.01
CA HIS A 19 45.35 71.45 5.05
C HIS A 19 45.63 71.98 6.46
N ALA A 20 44.62 72.41 7.20
CA ALA A 20 44.78 72.82 8.60
C ALA A 20 45.25 71.65 9.49
N LEU A 21 44.74 70.44 9.25
CA LEU A 21 45.13 69.23 9.99
C LEU A 21 46.58 68.82 9.66
N LEU A 22 46.98 68.88 8.38
CA LEU A 22 48.35 68.62 7.94
C LEU A 22 49.33 69.66 8.52
N ALA A 23 48.97 70.95 8.49
CA ALA A 23 49.79 72.01 9.06
C ALA A 23 49.95 71.84 10.59
N GLY A 24 48.88 71.43 11.29
CA GLY A 24 48.94 71.10 12.71
C GLY A 24 49.85 69.91 13.02
N ALA A 25 49.80 68.84 12.22
CA ALA A 25 50.67 67.68 12.37
C ALA A 25 52.16 68.02 12.13
N LEU A 26 52.46 68.87 11.14
CA LEU A 26 53.82 69.33 10.88
C LEU A 26 54.35 70.25 11.99
N PHE A 27 53.50 71.13 12.53
CA PHE A 27 53.88 71.99 13.66
C PHE A 27 54.16 71.16 14.93
N ALA A 28 53.35 70.13 15.18
CA ALA A 28 53.60 69.18 16.28
C ALA A 28 54.95 68.46 16.11
N SER A 29 55.35 68.14 14.87
CA SER A 29 56.67 67.54 14.61
C SER A 29 57.86 68.46 14.90
N PHE A 30 57.67 69.78 15.02
CA PHE A 30 58.73 70.75 15.32
C PHE A 30 58.81 71.11 16.82
N VAL A 31 57.74 70.89 17.58
CA VAL A 31 57.64 71.21 19.02
C VAL A 31 57.80 69.97 19.92
N LEU A 32 57.74 68.75 19.34
CA LEU A 32 58.04 67.51 20.06
C LEU A 32 59.56 67.39 20.30
N PRO A 33 60.04 67.27 21.55
CA PRO A 33 61.45 67.05 21.83
C PRO A 33 61.89 65.72 21.22
N SER A 34 62.97 65.77 20.42
CA SER A 34 63.60 64.60 19.82
C SER A 34 63.85 63.54 20.89
N ARG A 35 63.26 62.34 20.69
CA ARG A 35 63.60 61.16 21.49
C ARG A 35 65.10 60.92 21.36
N ASP A 36 65.81 60.96 22.48
CA ASP A 36 67.24 60.68 22.54
C ASP A 36 67.54 59.35 21.84
N LEU A 37 68.35 59.45 20.79
CA LEU A 37 68.90 58.30 20.06
C LEU A 37 69.86 57.59 21.01
N PRO A 38 69.69 56.29 21.32
CA PRO A 38 70.65 55.59 22.16
C PRO A 38 72.05 55.64 21.51
N PRO A 39 73.12 55.80 22.29
CA PRO A 39 74.47 55.91 21.77
C PRO A 39 74.85 54.68 20.94
N ALA A 40 75.59 54.90 19.85
CA ALA A 40 76.09 53.85 18.97
C ALA A 40 76.90 52.82 19.78
N VAL A 41 76.39 51.58 19.82
CA VAL A 41 77.08 50.44 20.43
C VAL A 41 78.34 50.15 19.61
N PRO A 42 79.55 50.09 20.19
CA PRO A 42 80.75 49.71 19.45
C PRO A 42 80.60 48.28 18.90
N PRO A 43 81.22 47.94 17.75
CA PRO A 43 81.14 46.58 17.23
C PRO A 43 81.81 45.63 18.23
N VAL A 44 81.01 44.87 18.96
CA VAL A 44 81.48 43.74 19.74
C VAL A 44 82.16 42.76 18.79
N PRO A 45 83.41 42.33 19.05
CA PRO A 45 84.06 41.31 18.24
C PRO A 45 83.22 40.04 18.32
N ILE A 46 82.65 39.62 17.18
CA ILE A 46 81.97 38.33 17.07
C ILE A 46 83.04 37.28 17.29
N ALA A 47 83.10 36.72 18.50
CA ALA A 47 83.94 35.58 18.80
C ALA A 47 83.50 34.43 17.91
N ALA A 48 84.26 34.17 16.84
CA ALA A 48 84.08 33.00 16.00
C ALA A 48 84.52 31.76 16.81
N THR A 49 83.62 31.28 17.67
CA THR A 49 83.79 29.98 18.31
C THR A 49 83.70 28.92 17.21
N ILE A 50 84.74 28.11 17.06
CA ILE A 50 84.73 26.97 16.15
C ILE A 50 83.69 25.99 16.65
N VAL A 51 82.50 25.98 16.04
CA VAL A 51 81.48 24.97 16.33
C VAL A 51 81.93 23.69 15.64
N ASP A 52 82.20 22.67 16.45
CA ASP A 52 82.70 21.39 15.98
C ASP A 52 81.70 20.74 15.02
N GLN A 53 82.12 20.57 13.76
CA GLN A 53 81.25 20.13 12.67
C GLN A 53 80.70 18.71 12.92
N ALA A 54 81.42 17.90 13.69
CA ALA A 54 81.00 16.58 14.12
C ALA A 54 79.74 16.61 15.02
N ILE A 55 79.62 17.61 15.91
CA ILE A 55 78.46 17.75 16.81
C ILE A 55 77.21 18.17 16.04
N LEU A 56 77.35 19.05 15.05
CA LEU A 56 76.24 19.44 14.17
C LEU A 56 75.75 18.24 13.32
N GLN A 57 76.67 17.42 12.80
CA GLN A 57 76.33 16.21 12.05
C GLN A 57 75.66 15.14 12.93
N ALA A 58 76.14 14.91 14.15
CA ALA A 58 75.51 14.01 15.11
C ALA A 58 74.12 14.49 15.56
N ALA A 59 73.95 15.80 15.77
CA ALA A 59 72.64 16.38 16.05
C ALA A 59 71.68 16.27 14.85
N ALA A 60 72.20 16.38 13.61
CA ALA A 60 71.41 16.22 12.40
C ALA A 60 70.97 14.76 12.19
N SER A 61 71.85 13.77 12.41
CA SER A 61 71.50 12.35 12.29
C SER A 61 70.49 11.91 13.33
N LEU A 62 70.63 12.34 14.59
CA LEU A 62 69.66 12.06 15.65
C LEU A 62 68.28 12.67 15.35
N ARG A 63 68.24 13.91 14.82
CA ARG A 63 67.00 14.55 14.37
C ARG A 63 66.38 13.82 13.19
N ALA A 64 67.18 13.38 12.22
CA ALA A 64 66.72 12.60 11.07
C ALA A 64 66.14 11.24 11.50
N GLU A 65 66.77 10.56 12.46
CA GLU A 65 66.29 9.29 12.99
C GLU A 65 65.00 9.46 13.81
N LYS A 66 64.91 10.48 14.68
CA LYS A 66 63.65 10.83 15.36
C LYS A 66 62.52 11.14 14.38
N ARG A 67 62.80 11.89 13.31
CA ARG A 67 61.82 12.16 12.24
C ARG A 67 61.39 10.88 11.52
N ARG A 68 62.33 9.98 11.20
CA ARG A 68 62.01 8.68 10.59
C ARG A 68 61.12 7.83 11.50
N ARG A 69 61.47 7.71 12.79
CA ARG A 69 60.66 6.96 13.78
C ARG A 69 59.27 7.56 13.95
N ALA A 70 59.16 8.88 14.01
CA ALA A 70 57.88 9.58 14.09
C ALA A 70 57.02 9.38 12.83
N ASP A 71 57.63 9.45 11.64
CA ASP A 71 56.93 9.21 10.37
C ASP A 71 56.49 7.76 10.24
N THR A 72 57.32 6.78 10.62
CA THR A 72 56.92 5.37 10.63
C THR A 72 55.80 5.10 11.62
N GLN A 73 55.86 5.68 12.83
CA GLN A 73 54.80 5.54 13.82
C GLN A 73 53.49 6.13 13.30
N ARG A 74 53.55 7.33 12.71
CA ARG A 74 52.39 8.01 12.13
C ARG A 74 51.78 7.18 10.98
N ARG A 75 52.60 6.65 10.08
CA ARG A 75 52.15 5.77 8.99
C ARG A 75 51.51 4.49 9.53
N GLN A 76 52.07 3.90 10.58
CA GLN A 76 51.49 2.71 11.22
C GLN A 76 50.14 3.01 11.87
N THR A 77 50.01 4.14 12.58
CA THR A 77 48.73 4.54 13.19
C THR A 77 47.67 4.87 12.14
N GLU A 78 48.03 5.57 11.07
CA GLU A 78 47.12 5.87 9.96
C GLU A 78 46.70 4.59 9.21
N ALA A 79 47.63 3.67 8.96
CA ALA A 79 47.31 2.37 8.35
C ALA A 79 46.41 1.52 9.24
N ALA A 80 46.63 1.50 10.57
CA ALA A 80 45.78 0.81 11.51
C ALA A 80 44.36 1.41 11.56
N ALA A 81 44.25 2.74 11.61
CA ALA A 81 42.97 3.45 11.58
C ALA A 81 42.20 3.15 10.29
N ARG A 82 42.86 3.23 9.12
CA ARG A 82 42.26 2.89 7.82
C ARG A 82 41.80 1.43 7.76
N ARG A 83 42.58 0.49 8.32
CA ARG A 83 42.19 -0.93 8.39
C ARG A 83 40.96 -1.14 9.28
N GLN A 84 40.88 -0.45 10.43
CA GLN A 84 39.71 -0.52 11.30
C GLN A 84 38.47 0.06 10.62
N GLU A 85 38.59 1.23 9.97
CA GLU A 85 37.49 1.85 9.24
C GLU A 85 37.00 0.95 8.10
N ALA A 86 37.92 0.39 7.29
CA ALA A 86 37.59 -0.54 6.23
C ALA A 86 36.90 -1.82 6.77
N ALA A 87 37.35 -2.35 7.91
CA ALA A 87 36.73 -3.51 8.54
C ALA A 87 35.31 -3.19 9.06
N LEU A 88 35.10 -2.01 9.64
CA LEU A 88 33.77 -1.56 10.09
C LEU A 88 32.84 -1.33 8.89
N ALA A 89 33.32 -0.70 7.82
CA ALA A 89 32.56 -0.50 6.59
C ALA A 89 32.17 -1.84 5.95
N ALA A 90 33.11 -2.80 5.88
CA ALA A 90 32.83 -4.15 5.38
C ALA A 90 31.79 -4.87 6.24
N LYS A 91 31.89 -4.81 7.58
CA LYS A 91 30.90 -5.39 8.49
C LYS A 91 29.51 -4.77 8.30
N ARG A 92 29.43 -3.45 8.15
CA ARG A 92 28.16 -2.75 7.89
C ARG A 92 27.55 -3.18 6.55
N ALA A 93 28.36 -3.24 5.49
CA ALA A 93 27.90 -3.67 4.17
C ALA A 93 27.39 -5.12 4.16
N VAL A 94 28.04 -6.03 4.90
CA VAL A 94 27.56 -7.42 5.06
C VAL A 94 26.24 -7.44 5.84
N ALA A 95 26.16 -6.73 6.97
CA ALA A 95 24.93 -6.68 7.77
C ALA A 95 23.74 -6.10 6.99
N GLU A 96 23.96 -5.05 6.21
CA GLU A 96 22.93 -4.43 5.37
C GLU A 96 22.48 -5.39 4.25
N ARG A 97 23.40 -6.10 3.61
CA ARG A 97 23.08 -7.15 2.63
C ARG A 97 22.27 -8.28 3.24
N GLU A 98 22.59 -8.71 4.46
CA GLU A 98 21.82 -9.75 5.14
C GLU A 98 20.41 -9.27 5.52
N VAL A 99 20.28 -8.05 6.03
CA VAL A 99 18.98 -7.45 6.37
C VAL A 99 18.11 -7.32 5.13
N THR A 100 18.66 -6.79 4.03
CA THR A 100 17.93 -6.65 2.77
C THR A 100 17.57 -8.00 2.16
N ALA A 101 18.48 -8.99 2.16
CA ALA A 101 18.20 -10.34 1.69
C ALA A 101 17.10 -11.02 2.52
N LYS A 102 17.13 -10.90 3.86
CA LYS A 102 16.09 -11.43 4.75
C LYS A 102 14.75 -10.74 4.52
N ALA A 103 14.72 -9.42 4.36
CA ALA A 103 13.50 -8.67 4.07
C ALA A 103 12.89 -9.09 2.73
N GLN A 104 13.71 -9.24 1.68
CA GLN A 104 13.26 -9.73 0.37
C GLN A 104 12.75 -11.18 0.44
N ALA A 105 13.45 -12.06 1.15
CA ALA A 105 13.02 -13.45 1.35
C ALA A 105 11.67 -13.52 2.08
N ARG A 106 11.50 -12.73 3.15
CA ARG A 106 10.24 -12.64 3.89
C ARG A 106 9.11 -12.12 3.00
N ARG A 107 9.33 -11.05 2.23
CA ARG A 107 8.33 -10.51 1.30
C ARG A 107 7.93 -11.54 0.22
N LYS A 108 8.90 -12.27 -0.34
CA LYS A 108 8.62 -13.34 -1.30
C LYS A 108 7.82 -14.48 -0.67
N ALA A 109 8.17 -14.90 0.55
CA ALA A 109 7.45 -15.94 1.27
C ALA A 109 6.00 -15.52 1.60
N GLU A 110 5.80 -14.28 2.02
CA GLU A 110 4.48 -13.72 2.32
C GLU A 110 3.61 -13.62 1.05
N LEU A 111 4.16 -13.12 -0.05
CA LEU A 111 3.45 -13.08 -1.34
C LEU A 111 3.10 -14.49 -1.84
N ALA A 112 4.01 -15.45 -1.68
CA ALA A 112 3.74 -16.85 -2.06
C ALA A 112 2.65 -17.46 -1.17
N ALA A 113 2.66 -17.19 0.13
CA ALA A 113 1.63 -17.64 1.06
C ALA A 113 0.26 -17.01 0.73
N GLN A 114 0.22 -15.70 0.45
CA GLN A 114 -0.99 -15.00 0.07
C GLN A 114 -1.59 -15.56 -1.24
N ARG A 115 -0.76 -15.78 -2.27
CA ARG A 115 -1.21 -16.39 -3.53
C ARG A 115 -1.78 -17.80 -3.33
N ARG A 116 -1.12 -18.62 -2.48
CA ARG A 116 -1.63 -19.96 -2.15
C ARG A 116 -2.96 -19.90 -1.39
N ALA A 117 -3.10 -18.98 -0.45
CA ALA A 117 -4.34 -18.78 0.30
C ALA A 117 -5.49 -18.32 -0.61
N GLU A 118 -5.22 -17.37 -1.51
CA GLU A 118 -6.19 -16.88 -2.49
C GLU A 118 -6.61 -17.98 -3.48
N GLU A 119 -5.66 -18.76 -3.99
CA GLU A 119 -5.95 -19.89 -4.87
C GLU A 119 -6.79 -20.96 -4.15
N GLN A 120 -6.44 -21.31 -2.91
CA GLN A 120 -7.23 -22.25 -2.11
C GLN A 120 -8.64 -21.73 -1.85
N ALA A 121 -8.79 -20.42 -1.54
CA ALA A 121 -10.10 -19.80 -1.37
C ALA A 121 -10.91 -19.86 -2.67
N ARG A 122 -10.30 -19.57 -3.83
CA ARG A 122 -10.95 -19.65 -5.14
C ARG A 122 -11.39 -21.08 -5.47
N VAL A 123 -10.56 -22.08 -5.21
CA VAL A 123 -10.89 -23.50 -5.43
C VAL A 123 -12.05 -23.92 -4.54
N ARG A 124 -12.01 -23.58 -3.24
CA ARG A 124 -13.10 -23.90 -2.30
C ARG A 124 -14.41 -23.25 -2.71
N ALA A 125 -14.40 -21.97 -3.08
CA ALA A 125 -15.59 -21.26 -3.54
C ALA A 125 -16.16 -21.86 -4.83
N ALA A 126 -15.30 -22.25 -5.78
CA ALA A 126 -15.73 -22.91 -7.02
C ALA A 126 -16.32 -24.30 -6.75
N GLU A 127 -15.74 -25.06 -5.83
CA GLU A 127 -16.25 -26.37 -5.43
C GLU A 127 -17.60 -26.26 -4.71
N GLU A 128 -17.74 -25.33 -3.76
CA GLU A 128 -18.98 -25.05 -3.06
C GLU A 128 -20.08 -24.62 -4.02
N SER A 129 -19.78 -23.71 -4.96
CA SER A 129 -20.72 -23.29 -6.01
C SER A 129 -21.15 -24.46 -6.90
N ARG A 130 -20.23 -25.35 -7.30
CA ARG A 130 -20.57 -26.58 -8.05
C ARG A 130 -21.46 -27.52 -7.25
N ARG A 131 -21.17 -27.73 -5.96
CA ARG A 131 -21.99 -28.57 -5.08
C ARG A 131 -23.39 -27.98 -4.92
N ALA A 132 -23.50 -26.69 -4.63
CA ALA A 132 -24.78 -25.99 -4.50
C ALA A 132 -25.61 -26.05 -5.81
N ALA A 133 -24.98 -25.86 -6.97
CA ALA A 133 -25.65 -25.97 -8.26
C ALA A 133 -26.14 -27.40 -8.54
N SER A 134 -25.33 -28.42 -8.21
CA SER A 134 -25.68 -29.83 -8.35
C SER A 134 -26.86 -30.21 -7.44
N GLU A 135 -26.82 -29.76 -6.18
CA GLU A 135 -27.90 -29.98 -5.21
C GLU A 135 -29.19 -29.28 -5.64
N ALA A 136 -29.11 -28.03 -6.10
CA ALA A 136 -30.26 -27.30 -6.61
C ALA A 136 -30.89 -28.00 -7.81
N ARG A 137 -30.07 -28.52 -8.75
CA ARG A 137 -30.56 -29.29 -9.90
C ARG A 137 -31.26 -30.56 -9.44
N LEU A 138 -30.65 -31.33 -8.54
CA LEU A 138 -31.24 -32.58 -8.03
C LEU A 138 -32.54 -32.34 -7.26
N ARG A 139 -32.63 -31.25 -6.49
CA ARG A 139 -33.89 -30.84 -5.84
C ARG A 139 -34.96 -30.50 -6.88
N GLY A 140 -34.62 -29.71 -7.90
CA GLY A 140 -35.53 -29.37 -8.99
C GLY A 140 -36.03 -30.60 -9.75
N GLU A 141 -35.15 -31.57 -10.05
CA GLU A 141 -35.51 -32.85 -10.68
C GLU A 141 -36.48 -33.66 -9.82
N ARG A 142 -36.23 -33.78 -8.51
CA ARG A 142 -37.12 -34.49 -7.57
C ARG A 142 -38.48 -33.80 -7.43
N GLU A 143 -38.51 -32.47 -7.35
CA GLU A 143 -39.76 -31.72 -7.28
C GLU A 143 -40.57 -31.85 -8.58
N ALA A 144 -39.91 -31.82 -9.74
CA ALA A 144 -40.56 -32.03 -11.03
C ALA A 144 -41.13 -33.45 -11.15
N GLU A 145 -40.37 -34.48 -10.72
CA GLU A 145 -40.84 -35.86 -10.71
C GLU A 145 -42.05 -36.03 -9.78
N LEU A 146 -41.99 -35.47 -8.56
CA LEU A 146 -43.11 -35.53 -7.61
C LEU A 146 -44.36 -34.87 -8.18
N ARG A 147 -44.22 -33.68 -8.79
CA ARG A 147 -45.34 -32.99 -9.45
C ARG A 147 -45.93 -33.81 -10.58
N ALA A 148 -45.09 -34.45 -11.41
CA ALA A 148 -45.55 -35.30 -12.50
C ALA A 148 -46.32 -36.53 -11.97
N ARG A 149 -45.84 -37.16 -10.89
CA ARG A 149 -46.54 -38.28 -10.24
C ARG A 149 -47.90 -37.88 -9.69
N LEU A 150 -47.99 -36.77 -8.96
CA LEU A 150 -49.24 -36.27 -8.41
C LEU A 150 -50.24 -35.91 -9.52
N ALA A 151 -49.80 -35.25 -10.58
CA ALA A 151 -50.66 -34.92 -11.71
C ALA A 151 -51.18 -36.18 -12.44
N ALA A 152 -50.34 -37.20 -12.59
CA ALA A 152 -50.76 -38.48 -13.16
C ALA A 152 -51.77 -39.21 -12.27
N GLU A 153 -51.59 -39.19 -10.94
CA GLU A 153 -52.52 -39.78 -9.98
C GLU A 153 -53.87 -39.05 -9.98
N GLU A 154 -53.87 -37.72 -9.98
CA GLU A 154 -55.08 -36.90 -10.08
C GLU A 154 -55.84 -37.17 -11.38
N GLN A 155 -55.13 -37.29 -12.50
CA GLN A 155 -55.75 -37.62 -13.77
C GLN A 155 -56.36 -39.04 -13.77
N GLN A 156 -55.67 -40.03 -13.20
CA GLN A 156 -56.19 -41.40 -13.11
C GLN A 156 -57.41 -41.50 -12.19
N THR A 157 -57.35 -40.88 -11.02
CA THR A 157 -58.45 -40.86 -10.05
C THR A 157 -59.65 -40.08 -10.58
N GLY A 158 -59.44 -38.94 -11.23
CA GLY A 158 -60.49 -38.17 -11.89
C GLY A 158 -61.14 -38.93 -13.06
N ALA A 159 -60.35 -39.61 -13.90
CA ALA A 159 -60.87 -40.44 -14.98
C ALA A 159 -61.68 -41.63 -14.44
N ALA A 160 -61.20 -42.33 -13.41
CA ALA A 160 -61.94 -43.42 -12.79
C ALA A 160 -63.26 -42.93 -12.14
N ALA A 161 -63.21 -41.83 -11.38
CA ALA A 161 -64.39 -41.26 -10.74
C ALA A 161 -65.44 -40.78 -11.76
N SER A 162 -65.02 -40.14 -12.85
CA SER A 162 -65.92 -39.71 -13.92
C SER A 162 -66.53 -40.88 -14.69
N GLY A 163 -65.77 -41.94 -14.95
CA GLY A 163 -66.28 -43.18 -15.54
C GLY A 163 -67.34 -43.85 -14.66
N LEU A 164 -67.05 -44.05 -13.38
CA LEU A 164 -68.00 -44.61 -12.40
C LEU A 164 -69.25 -43.74 -12.27
N LYS A 165 -69.11 -42.41 -12.26
CA LYS A 165 -70.25 -41.48 -12.26
C LYS A 165 -71.11 -41.64 -13.51
N ALA A 166 -70.51 -41.74 -14.69
CA ALA A 166 -71.24 -41.91 -15.94
C ALA A 166 -72.01 -43.24 -15.97
N GLU A 167 -71.37 -44.33 -15.54
CA GLU A 167 -72.01 -45.64 -15.36
C GLU A 167 -73.20 -45.56 -14.40
N TYR A 168 -73.02 -44.89 -13.26
CA TYR A 168 -74.07 -44.71 -12.26
C TYR A 168 -75.28 -43.94 -12.80
N VAL A 169 -75.03 -42.83 -13.50
CA VAL A 169 -76.07 -42.02 -14.15
C VAL A 169 -76.83 -42.85 -15.19
N ALA A 170 -76.12 -43.63 -16.03
CA ALA A 170 -76.72 -44.50 -17.03
C ALA A 170 -77.58 -45.60 -16.39
N ALA A 171 -77.14 -46.18 -15.27
CA ALA A 171 -77.90 -47.18 -14.53
C ALA A 171 -79.23 -46.61 -13.97
N ILE A 172 -79.20 -45.38 -13.43
CA ILE A 172 -80.41 -44.67 -12.96
C ILE A 172 -81.36 -44.39 -14.13
N GLN A 173 -80.86 -43.85 -15.23
CA GLN A 173 -81.67 -43.55 -16.42
C GLN A 173 -82.38 -44.82 -16.92
N ALA A 174 -81.63 -45.91 -17.10
CA ALA A 174 -82.20 -47.17 -17.56
C ALA A 174 -83.21 -47.76 -16.54
N HIS A 175 -83.00 -47.56 -15.23
CA HIS A 175 -83.96 -47.97 -14.20
C HIS A 175 -85.28 -47.19 -14.29
N VAL A 176 -85.19 -45.86 -14.47
CA VAL A 176 -86.34 -44.96 -14.62
C VAL A 176 -87.10 -45.30 -15.90
N GLU A 177 -86.42 -45.38 -17.05
CA GLU A 177 -87.03 -45.67 -18.35
C GLU A 177 -87.79 -46.99 -18.37
N ARG A 178 -87.21 -48.06 -17.81
CA ARG A 178 -87.87 -49.39 -17.76
C ARG A 178 -89.14 -49.39 -16.92
N ARG A 179 -89.25 -48.51 -15.92
CA ARG A 179 -90.40 -48.43 -15.01
C ARG A 179 -91.33 -47.27 -15.36
N TRP A 180 -90.96 -46.44 -16.33
CA TRP A 180 -91.73 -45.27 -16.72
C TRP A 180 -92.96 -45.68 -17.51
N PHE A 181 -94.13 -45.49 -16.91
CA PHE A 181 -95.40 -45.63 -17.61
C PHE A 181 -95.74 -44.30 -18.30
N ARG A 182 -95.59 -44.24 -19.64
CA ARG A 182 -95.91 -43.04 -20.41
C ARG A 182 -97.41 -42.74 -20.32
N PRO A 183 -97.82 -41.58 -19.78
CA PRO A 183 -99.23 -41.20 -19.75
C PRO A 183 -99.80 -41.02 -21.16
N PRO A 184 -101.06 -41.39 -21.40
CA PRO A 184 -101.73 -41.12 -22.68
C PRO A 184 -101.84 -39.60 -22.92
N GLY A 185 -101.69 -39.17 -24.18
CA GLY A 185 -101.86 -37.77 -24.59
C GLY A 185 -100.57 -36.95 -24.78
N ILE A 186 -99.39 -37.51 -24.51
CA ILE A 186 -98.10 -36.81 -24.72
C ILE A 186 -97.66 -36.91 -26.20
N ARG A 187 -97.36 -35.77 -26.82
CA ARG A 187 -96.85 -35.69 -28.20
C ARG A 187 -95.41 -36.25 -28.28
N PRO A 188 -95.06 -36.98 -29.36
CA PRO A 188 -93.66 -37.37 -29.61
C PRO A 188 -92.72 -36.15 -29.60
N GLY A 189 -91.54 -36.28 -28.98
CA GLY A 189 -90.55 -35.20 -28.86
C GLY A 189 -90.69 -34.30 -27.62
N THR A 190 -91.62 -34.59 -26.71
CA THR A 190 -91.71 -33.87 -25.43
C THR A 190 -90.59 -34.31 -24.48
N ASN A 191 -89.77 -33.37 -24.00
CA ASN A 191 -88.70 -33.63 -23.03
C ASN A 191 -89.19 -33.39 -21.60
N CYS A 192 -88.91 -34.32 -20.68
CA CYS A 192 -89.20 -34.18 -19.25
C CYS A 192 -87.89 -34.31 -18.46
N THR A 193 -87.61 -33.36 -17.58
CA THR A 193 -86.45 -33.42 -16.68
C THR A 193 -86.90 -33.93 -15.32
N VAL A 194 -86.21 -34.96 -14.81
CA VAL A 194 -86.48 -35.54 -13.48
C VAL A 194 -85.28 -35.26 -12.59
N HIS A 195 -85.55 -34.77 -11.38
CA HIS A 195 -84.55 -34.63 -10.33
C HIS A 195 -84.68 -35.82 -9.39
N VAL A 196 -83.54 -36.42 -9.00
CA VAL A 196 -83.49 -37.58 -8.11
C VAL A 196 -82.45 -37.29 -7.04
N LEU A 197 -82.86 -37.39 -5.78
CA LEU A 197 -82.01 -37.32 -4.61
C LEU A 197 -81.94 -38.70 -3.97
N GLN A 198 -80.74 -39.23 -3.89
CA GLN A 198 -80.47 -40.54 -3.33
C GLN A 198 -79.50 -40.42 -2.17
N ILE A 199 -79.80 -41.09 -1.06
CA ILE A 199 -78.94 -41.09 0.13
C ILE A 199 -77.88 -42.20 0.06
N PRO A 200 -76.78 -42.10 0.82
CA PRO A 200 -75.86 -43.22 1.01
C PRO A 200 -76.63 -44.46 1.50
N GLY A 201 -76.71 -45.49 0.66
CA GLY A 201 -77.61 -46.64 0.85
C GLY A 201 -78.45 -46.98 -0.39
N GLY A 202 -78.56 -46.03 -1.33
CA GLY A 202 -79.21 -46.26 -2.62
C GLY A 202 -80.73 -46.01 -2.62
N GLU A 203 -81.30 -45.59 -1.50
CA GLU A 203 -82.71 -45.21 -1.39
C GLU A 203 -82.97 -43.81 -1.98
N VAL A 204 -84.04 -43.68 -2.76
CA VAL A 204 -84.48 -42.41 -3.38
C VAL A 204 -85.44 -41.72 -2.41
N VAL A 205 -85.07 -40.53 -1.96
CA VAL A 205 -85.82 -39.75 -0.97
C VAL A 205 -86.54 -38.55 -1.57
N GLY A 206 -86.31 -38.25 -2.85
CA GLY A 206 -86.95 -37.16 -3.58
C GLY A 206 -86.42 -37.02 -5.00
#